data_AF-A0A1M5SE15-F1
#
_entry.id   AF-A0A1M5SE15-F1
#
_cell.length_a   1.000
_cell.length_b   1.000
_cell.length_c   1.000
_cell.angle_alpha   90.00
_cell.angle_beta   90.00
_cell.angle_gamma   90.00
#
_symmetry.space_group_name_H-M   'P 1'
#
loop_
_entity.id
_entity.type
_entity.pdbx_description
1 polymer ?
#
loop_
_entity_poly.entity_id
_entity_poly.type
_entity_poly.pdbx_seq_one_letter_code
_entity_poly.pdbx_strand_id
1 'polypeptide(L)'
;MEDERFKKIVKNLADNLKLEIGINPSTGEEGIKINEIPTEMDVEFIKLNKEKIILALKSLKEDEKAEDKIEVENEIEVKLLFKESVYKKLLENSEEESLNVEEYILSVLNEKI
;
A
#
# COMPACT_ATOMS: atom_id res chain seq x y z
N MET A 1 -0.03 -24.44 -7.95
CA MET A 1 1.33 -24.24 -8.47
C MET A 1 1.35 -23.47 -9.80
N GLU A 2 0.43 -23.70 -10.76
CA GLU A 2 0.40 -22.92 -12.02
C GLU A 2 -0.12 -21.48 -11.83
N ASP A 3 -1.14 -21.28 -11.00
CA ASP A 3 -1.74 -19.95 -10.77
C ASP A 3 -0.79 -18.94 -10.10
N GLU A 4 0.06 -19.38 -9.17
CA GLU A 4 1.05 -18.50 -8.51
C GLU A 4 2.13 -18.03 -9.49
N ARG A 5 2.59 -18.91 -10.39
CA ARG A 5 3.54 -18.54 -11.44
C ARG A 5 2.92 -17.54 -12.41
N PHE A 6 1.66 -17.74 -12.79
CA PHE A 6 0.92 -16.80 -13.64
C PHE A 6 0.78 -15.44 -12.95
N LYS A 7 0.33 -15.40 -11.69
CA LYS A 7 0.24 -14.15 -10.90
C LYS A 7 1.57 -13.40 -10.85
N LYS A 8 2.69 -14.11 -10.64
CA LYS A 8 4.03 -13.49 -10.61
C LYS A 8 4.43 -12.90 -11.96
N ILE A 9 4.12 -13.58 -13.06
CA ILE A 9 4.36 -13.06 -14.42
C ILE A 9 3.51 -11.80 -14.63
N VAL A 10 2.23 -11.83 -14.26
CA VAL A 10 1.34 -10.67 -14.38
C VAL A 10 1.80 -9.51 -13.52
N LYS A 11 2.29 -9.75 -12.29
CA LYS A 11 2.86 -8.71 -11.42
C LYS A 11 4.08 -8.05 -12.07
N ASN A 12 5.04 -8.84 -12.54
CA ASN A 12 6.21 -8.30 -13.25
C ASN A 12 5.82 -7.53 -14.51
N LEU A 13 4.85 -8.04 -15.27
CA LEU A 13 4.33 -7.37 -16.46
C LEU A 13 3.65 -6.04 -16.09
N ALA A 14 2.90 -6.02 -14.98
CA ALA A 14 2.24 -4.82 -14.45
C ALA A 14 3.24 -3.76 -14.01
N ASP A 15 4.30 -4.16 -13.30
CA ASP A 15 5.36 -3.26 -12.82
C ASP A 15 6.16 -2.68 -13.98
N ASN A 16 6.55 -3.52 -14.95
CA ASN A 16 7.35 -3.10 -16.10
C ASN A 16 6.58 -2.20 -17.06
N LEU A 17 5.30 -2.52 -17.31
CA LEU A 17 4.48 -1.81 -18.30
C LEU A 17 3.53 -0.78 -17.71
N LYS A 18 3.54 -0.63 -16.37
CA LYS A 18 2.61 0.18 -15.60
C LYS A 18 1.16 -0.11 -16.00
N LEU A 19 0.79 -1.40 -15.96
CA LEU A 19 -0.53 -1.85 -16.42
C LEU A 19 -1.63 -1.36 -15.49
N GLU A 20 -2.67 -0.77 -16.09
CA GLU A 20 -3.87 -0.33 -15.39
C GLU A 20 -5.10 -1.02 -15.97
N ILE A 21 -6.10 -1.28 -15.12
CA ILE A 21 -7.42 -1.67 -15.60
C ILE A 21 -8.11 -0.39 -16.07
N GLY A 22 -8.38 -0.32 -17.37
CA GLY A 22 -9.17 0.74 -17.98
C GLY A 22 -10.59 0.26 -18.23
N ILE A 23 -11.56 1.18 -18.23
CA ILE A 23 -12.94 0.91 -18.64
C ILE A 23 -13.18 1.70 -19.93
N ASN A 24 -13.64 1.03 -20.98
CA ASN A 24 -14.04 1.71 -22.19
C ASN A 24 -15.33 2.50 -21.89
N PRO A 25 -15.33 3.85 -22.00
CA PRO A 25 -16.48 4.67 -21.63
C PRO A 25 -17.69 4.46 -22.55
N SER A 26 -17.48 3.92 -23.75
CA SER A 26 -18.56 3.70 -24.73
C SER A 26 -19.23 2.34 -24.60
N THR A 27 -18.52 1.31 -24.13
CA THR A 27 -19.04 -0.06 -24.03
C THR A 27 -19.16 -0.57 -22.59
N GLY A 28 -18.51 0.11 -21.64
CA GLY A 28 -18.40 -0.37 -20.25
C GLY A 28 -17.47 -1.58 -20.10
N GLU A 29 -16.81 -2.04 -21.16
CA GLU A 29 -15.93 -3.20 -21.12
C GLU A 29 -14.61 -2.88 -20.43
N GLU A 30 -14.15 -3.81 -19.60
CA GLU A 30 -12.84 -3.74 -18.98
C GLU A 30 -11.73 -4.08 -19.99
N GLY A 31 -10.68 -3.28 -19.95
CA GLY A 31 -9.50 -3.40 -20.78
C GLY A 31 -8.23 -3.23 -19.95
N ILE A 32 -7.11 -3.51 -20.60
CA ILE A 32 -5.78 -3.30 -20.03
C ILE A 32 -5.21 -2.06 -20.71
N LYS A 33 -4.91 -1.04 -19.92
CA LYS A 33 -4.20 0.15 -20.35
C LYS A 33 -2.73 -0.05 -20.06
N ILE A 34 -1.90 0.15 -21.10
CA ILE A 34 -0.46 -0.02 -21.06
C ILE A 34 0.14 1.38 -21.13
N ASN A 35 0.89 1.80 -20.11
CA ASN A 35 1.42 3.16 -20.02
C ASN A 35 2.87 3.26 -20.52
N GLU A 36 3.62 2.15 -20.55
CA GLU A 36 4.96 2.07 -21.14
C GLU A 36 4.94 1.32 -22.48
N ILE A 37 6.03 1.38 -23.25
CA ILE A 37 6.14 0.73 -24.56
C ILE A 37 6.27 -0.80 -24.37
N PRO A 38 5.29 -1.61 -24.79
CA PRO A 38 5.39 -3.06 -24.67
C PRO A 38 6.26 -3.67 -25.78
N THR A 39 6.88 -4.82 -25.49
CA THR A 39 7.50 -5.66 -26.52
C THR A 39 6.47 -6.48 -27.28
N GLU A 40 6.83 -7.06 -28.43
CA GLU A 40 5.94 -7.94 -29.18
C GLU A 40 5.44 -9.13 -28.36
N MET A 41 6.33 -9.72 -27.54
CA MET A 41 5.98 -10.82 -26.63
C MET A 41 4.96 -10.38 -25.57
N ASP A 42 5.08 -9.16 -25.04
CA ASP A 42 4.14 -8.63 -24.06
C ASP A 42 2.74 -8.47 -24.67
N VAL A 43 2.67 -7.94 -25.90
CA VAL A 43 1.40 -7.75 -26.62
C VAL A 43 0.75 -9.10 -26.91
N GLU A 44 1.52 -10.10 -27.36
CA GLU A 44 0.99 -11.44 -27.60
C GLU A 44 0.48 -12.09 -26.32
N PHE A 45 1.26 -12.02 -25.24
CA PHE A 45 0.87 -12.56 -23.95
C PHE A 45 -0.42 -11.91 -23.42
N ILE A 46 -0.54 -10.58 -23.52
CA ILE A 46 -1.73 -9.83 -23.12
C ILE A 46 -2.95 -10.20 -23.95
N LYS A 47 -2.80 -10.31 -25.27
CA LYS A 47 -3.90 -10.70 -26.17
C LYS A 47 -4.41 -12.10 -25.86
N LEU A 48 -3.52 -13.04 -25.62
CA LEU A 48 -3.88 -14.44 -25.35
C LEU A 48 -4.51 -14.65 -23.97
N ASN A 49 -4.22 -13.78 -23.00
CA ASN A 49 -4.60 -13.98 -21.60
C ASN A 49 -5.39 -12.82 -20.98
N LYS A 50 -5.97 -11.93 -21.79
CA LYS A 50 -6.60 -10.66 -21.37
C LYS A 50 -7.48 -10.81 -20.12
N GLU A 51 -8.44 -11.73 -20.14
CA GLU A 51 -9.39 -11.93 -19.02
C GLU A 51 -8.70 -12.39 -17.74
N LYS A 52 -7.77 -13.36 -17.85
CA LYS A 52 -7.01 -13.87 -16.69
C LYS A 52 -6.10 -12.81 -16.10
N ILE A 53 -5.51 -11.95 -16.94
CA ILE A 53 -4.68 -10.83 -16.51
C ILE A 53 -5.53 -9.82 -15.74
N ILE A 54 -6.72 -9.47 -16.24
CA ILE A 54 -7.63 -8.55 -15.53
C ILE A 54 -8.02 -9.11 -14.16
N LEU A 55 -8.39 -10.39 -14.07
CA LEU A 55 -8.69 -11.05 -12.79
C LEU A 55 -7.49 -11.02 -11.84
N ALA A 56 -6.31 -11.37 -12.35
CA ALA A 56 -5.07 -11.34 -11.56
C ALA A 56 -4.72 -9.92 -11.08
N LEU A 57 -4.89 -8.89 -11.91
CA LEU A 57 -4.68 -7.49 -11.53
C LEU A 57 -5.69 -7.00 -10.49
N LYS A 58 -6.96 -7.45 -10.58
CA LYS A 58 -7.97 -7.16 -9.55
C LYS A 58 -7.60 -7.81 -8.23
N SER A 59 -7.25 -9.10 -8.25
CA SER A 59 -6.78 -9.81 -7.06
C SER A 59 -5.52 -9.17 -6.51
N LEU A 60 -4.55 -8.77 -7.33
CA LEU A 60 -3.36 -8.05 -6.85
C LEU A 60 -3.71 -6.71 -6.20
N LYS A 61 -4.68 -5.95 -6.75
CA LYS A 61 -5.14 -4.69 -6.13
C LYS A 61 -6.01 -4.90 -4.90
N GLU A 62 -6.74 -6.01 -4.81
CA GLU A 62 -7.52 -6.39 -3.63
C GLU A 62 -6.61 -6.95 -2.55
N ASP A 63 -5.58 -7.72 -2.92
CA ASP A 63 -4.49 -8.16 -2.07
C ASP A 63 -3.68 -6.94 -1.62
N GLU A 64 -3.35 -5.96 -2.47
CA GLU A 64 -2.75 -4.67 -2.05
C GLU A 64 -3.68 -3.87 -1.12
N LYS A 65 -5.00 -3.92 -1.30
CA LYS A 65 -5.98 -3.31 -0.37
C LYS A 65 -6.23 -4.12 0.90
N ALA A 66 -5.88 -5.40 0.91
CA ALA A 66 -5.93 -6.28 2.07
C ALA A 66 -4.57 -6.33 2.81
N GLU A 67 -3.48 -6.07 2.09
CA GLU A 67 -2.09 -5.93 2.50
C GLU A 67 -1.69 -4.45 2.74
N ASP A 68 -2.60 -3.49 2.55
CA ASP A 68 -2.63 -2.20 3.26
C ASP A 68 -2.74 -2.37 4.80
N LYS A 69 -2.62 -3.61 5.29
CA LYS A 69 -2.46 -3.98 6.70
C LYS A 69 -1.17 -4.74 7.02
N ILE A 70 -0.15 -4.76 6.17
CA ILE A 70 1.18 -5.23 6.61
C ILE A 70 2.25 -4.25 6.11
N GLU A 71 2.58 -3.32 7.02
CA GLU A 71 3.72 -2.41 7.04
C GLU A 71 3.72 -1.25 6.03
N VAL A 72 2.59 -0.53 5.95
CA VAL A 72 2.72 0.92 6.08
C VAL A 72 2.77 1.17 7.58
N GLU A 73 3.84 1.75 8.10
CA GLU A 73 3.75 2.48 9.37
C GLU A 73 2.62 3.49 9.15
N ASN A 74 1.39 3.11 9.54
CA ASN A 74 0.27 4.01 9.62
C ASN A 74 0.58 4.96 10.78
N GLU A 75 1.58 5.81 10.58
CA GLU A 75 1.86 6.93 11.45
C GLU A 75 0.64 7.84 11.36
N ILE A 76 -0.19 7.76 12.40
CA ILE A 76 -1.29 8.69 12.56
C ILE A 76 -0.68 9.93 13.21
N GLU A 77 -0.57 11.02 12.46
CA GLU A 77 -0.16 12.31 13.05
C GLU A 77 -1.27 12.84 13.95
N VAL A 78 -1.05 12.83 15.27
CA VAL A 78 -1.98 13.38 16.26
C VAL A 78 -1.41 14.66 16.85
N LYS A 79 -2.12 15.79 16.67
CA LYS A 79 -1.78 17.05 17.33
C LYS A 79 -2.39 17.12 18.72
N LEU A 80 -1.55 17.05 19.75
CA LEU A 80 -1.95 17.18 21.16
C LEU A 80 -1.64 18.58 21.68
N LEU A 81 -2.64 19.22 22.29
CA LEU A 81 -2.48 20.52 22.94
C LEU A 81 -2.48 20.31 24.46
N PHE A 82 -1.37 20.63 25.11
CA PHE A 82 -1.21 20.54 26.55
C PHE A 82 -1.24 21.92 27.21
N LYS A 83 -1.69 21.97 28.47
CA LYS A 83 -1.45 23.14 29.32
C LYS A 83 0.04 23.17 29.68
N GLU A 84 0.62 24.37 29.82
CA GLU A 84 2.06 24.55 30.09
C GLU A 84 2.54 23.77 31.33
N SER A 85 1.73 23.72 32.40
CA SER A 85 2.05 22.98 33.62
C SER A 85 2.07 21.45 33.43
N VAL A 86 1.33 20.93 32.45
CA VAL A 86 1.32 19.51 32.10
C VAL A 86 2.53 19.19 31.23
N TYR A 87 2.86 20.05 30.28
CA TYR A 87 4.02 19.86 29.41
C TYR A 87 5.35 19.87 30.19
N LYS A 88 5.51 20.77 31.17
CA LYS A 88 6.69 20.77 32.06
C LYS A 88 6.88 19.45 32.80
N LYS A 89 5.79 18.86 33.31
CA LYS A 89 5.85 17.55 33.97
C LYS A 89 6.21 16.43 33.00
N LEU A 90 5.70 16.46 31.77
CA LEU A 90 6.07 15.49 30.73
C LEU A 90 7.55 15.59 30.39
N LEU A 91 8.11 16.81 30.31
CA LEU A 91 9.54 17.04 30.13
C LEU A 91 10.37 16.45 31.27
N GLU A 92 10.06 16.81 32.52
CA GLU A 92 10.75 16.30 33.71
C GLU A 92 10.75 14.76 33.74
N ASN A 93 9.59 14.14 33.54
CA ASN A 93 9.48 12.69 33.53
C ASN A 93 10.24 12.03 32.35
N SER A 94 10.23 12.65 31.17
CA SER A 94 10.98 12.14 30.02
C SER A 94 12.49 12.18 30.26
N GLU A 95 13.00 13.20 30.95
CA GLU A 95 14.41 13.28 31.35
C GLU A 95 14.78 12.20 32.37
N GLU A 96 13.91 11.92 33.35
CA GLU A 96 14.12 10.85 34.33
C GLU A 96 14.24 9.46 33.67
N GLU A 97 13.44 9.21 32.62
CA GLU A 97 13.46 7.95 31.87
C GLU A 97 14.46 7.94 30.70
N SER A 98 15.22 9.03 30.48
CA SER A 98 16.16 9.17 29.36
C SER A 98 15.51 8.99 27.98
N LEU A 99 14.26 9.43 27.84
CA LEU A 99 13.48 9.41 26.61
C LEU A 99 13.22 10.84 26.13
N ASN A 100 12.96 11.02 24.84
CA ASN A 100 12.39 12.28 24.38
C ASN A 100 10.89 12.37 24.74
N VAL A 101 10.31 13.58 24.74
CA VAL A 101 8.92 13.79 25.18
C VAL A 101 7.91 12.98 24.35
N GLU A 102 8.17 12.81 23.05
CA GLU A 102 7.28 12.05 22.16
C GLU A 102 7.34 10.54 22.48
N GLU A 103 8.54 9.98 22.63
CA GLU A 103 8.79 8.60 23.05
C GLU A 103 8.17 8.31 24.41
N TYR A 104 8.27 9.26 25.35
CA TYR A 104 7.64 9.14 26.66
C TYR A 104 6.11 9.18 26.59
N ILE A 105 5.54 10.04 25.74
CA ILE A 105 4.08 10.04 25.51
C ILE A 105 3.64 8.71 24.90
N LEU A 106 4.40 8.18 23.94
CA LEU A 106 4.12 6.88 23.32
C LEU A 106 4.23 5.73 24.33
N SER A 107 5.22 5.74 25.22
CA SER A 107 5.36 4.71 26.26
C SER A 107 4.15 4.72 27.21
N VAL A 108 3.73 5.89 27.68
CA VAL A 108 2.55 6.04 28.55
C VAL A 108 1.25 5.62 27.84
N LEU A 109 1.11 5.90 26.54
CA LEU A 109 -0.05 5.45 25.77
C LEU A 109 -0.05 3.92 25.61
N ASN A 110 1.10 3.32 25.33
CA ASN A 110 1.24 1.88 25.17
C ASN A 110 0.98 1.11 26.48
N GLU A 111 1.34 1.66 27.64
CA GLU A 111 1.06 1.03 28.93
C GLU A 111 -0.43 0.99 29.30
N LYS A 112 -1.26 1.86 28.69
CA LYS A 112 -2.69 1.99 29.01
C LYS A 112 -3.63 1.21 28.09
N ILE A 113 -3.11 0.69 26.97
CA ILE A 113 -3.86 -0.12 25.99
C ILE A 113 -3.68 -1.60 26.32
#